data_AF-A0AA88TQS4-F1
#
_entry.id   AF-A0AA88TQS4-F1
#
_cell.length_a   1.000
_cell.length_b   1.000
_cell.length_c   1.000
_cell.angle_alpha   90.00
_cell.angle_beta   90.00
_cell.angle_gamma   90.00
#
_symmetry.space_group_name_H-M   'P 1'
#
loop_
_entity.id
_entity.type
_entity.pdbx_description
1 polymer ?
#
loop_
_entity_poly.entity_id
_entity_poly.type
_entity_poly.pdbx_seq_one_letter_code
_entity_poly.pdbx_strand_id
1 'polypeptide(L)'
;MSVVSLQLGQCGNQIGQELFSVICDDSNGPNRKKYKQCSDERFFYETSTGELVARSVLVDMEPKVISQVVVNASKSGRWTYGDKACFSQKQGSGNNWANGFCVHGPRHEEAVENLVRREIERCDRLAGIFTMMSVAGGTGSGVGTYITQRLRDLYPNSFILNQVTWPYGAGEVIVQNYNSVLSLSHLYQLSDAILVHENDTVHKICSRLMNIKHISISDVNKVIAHQLASVLQPAYTADSPSHYCTNPIGELMSTLVCHPEYKLLSLCNIPQMSSTSLAYSVFHWPGLLKHLRQMLIASARMEEGIDWTVSAPSAVTSRGESATNSRHKNFNLSLANLLILRGKDVSTAVIDGFKDPALYVPWLNTENSFSTWSSPVAFNGYEKSATLVSNNQSLLKPLNNIVRKAWNMFASRAYVHQYTKFGISEEDFLDSFTALEQIISSYTHL
;
A
#
# COMPACT_ATOMS: atom_id res chain seq x y z
N MET A 1 5.68 15.71 -11.52
CA MET A 1 6.63 15.65 -10.38
C MET A 1 7.07 14.22 -10.21
N SER A 2 8.28 13.99 -9.73
CA SER A 2 8.88 12.66 -9.65
C SER A 2 8.65 12.02 -8.28
N VAL A 3 8.45 10.70 -8.27
CA VAL A 3 8.35 9.89 -7.06
C VAL A 3 9.63 9.07 -6.96
N VAL A 4 10.29 9.13 -5.81
CA VAL A 4 11.44 8.26 -5.51
C VAL A 4 10.93 7.09 -4.71
N SER A 5 11.13 5.87 -5.21
CA SER A 5 10.75 4.66 -4.48
C SER A 5 11.90 4.10 -3.67
N LEU A 6 11.62 3.63 -2.46
CA LEU A 6 12.59 2.93 -1.62
C LEU A 6 12.10 1.50 -1.34
N GLN A 7 12.82 0.52 -1.88
CA GLN A 7 12.48 -0.90 -1.77
C GLN A 7 13.31 -1.53 -0.65
N LEU A 8 12.64 -2.03 0.39
CA LEU A 8 13.28 -2.41 1.65
C LEU A 8 13.10 -3.89 1.97
N GLY A 9 14.24 -4.59 2.08
CA GLY A 9 14.33 -6.02 2.32
C GLY A 9 13.79 -6.87 1.18
N GLN A 10 13.83 -8.20 1.38
CA GLN A 10 13.46 -9.17 0.35
C GLN A 10 12.07 -8.90 -0.26
N CYS A 11 11.04 -8.72 0.57
CA CYS A 11 9.67 -8.51 0.10
C CYS A 11 9.53 -7.20 -0.70
N GLY A 12 10.06 -6.09 -0.18
CA GLY A 12 9.99 -4.79 -0.85
C GLY A 12 10.69 -4.78 -2.21
N ASN A 13 11.88 -5.38 -2.29
CA ASN A 13 12.65 -5.49 -3.54
C ASN A 13 11.93 -6.32 -4.62
N GLN A 14 11.28 -7.42 -4.22
CA GLN A 14 10.54 -8.26 -5.16
C GLN A 14 9.24 -7.60 -5.64
N ILE A 15 8.49 -6.94 -4.75
CA ILE A 15 7.29 -6.18 -5.12
C ILE A 15 7.65 -5.01 -6.03
N GLY A 16 8.73 -4.29 -5.71
CA GLY A 16 9.19 -3.15 -6.50
C GLY A 16 9.56 -3.52 -7.93
N GLN A 17 10.27 -4.63 -8.13
CA GLN A 17 10.60 -5.11 -9.48
C GLN A 17 9.36 -5.46 -10.33
N GLU A 18 8.34 -6.07 -9.72
CA GLU A 18 7.06 -6.32 -10.42
C GLU A 18 6.31 -5.00 -10.66
N LEU A 19 6.31 -4.07 -9.69
CA LEU A 19 5.66 -2.76 -9.82
C LEU A 19 6.21 -1.96 -11.00
N PHE A 20 7.53 -1.78 -11.10
CA PHE A 20 8.14 -1.04 -12.21
C PHE A 20 7.90 -1.72 -13.56
N SER A 21 7.81 -3.05 -13.58
CA SER A 21 7.44 -3.79 -14.79
C SER A 21 6.00 -3.49 -15.21
N VAL A 22 5.04 -3.53 -14.29
CA VAL A 22 3.63 -3.18 -14.55
C VAL A 22 3.50 -1.71 -14.97
N ILE A 23 4.23 -0.81 -14.33
CA ILE A 23 4.22 0.62 -14.68
C ILE A 23 4.71 0.84 -16.11
N CYS A 24 5.84 0.20 -16.46
CA CYS A 24 6.41 0.29 -17.80
C CYS A 24 5.43 -0.28 -18.85
N ASP A 25 4.87 -1.46 -18.60
CA ASP A 25 3.93 -2.11 -19.52
C ASP A 25 2.64 -1.31 -19.72
N ASP A 26 2.09 -0.74 -18.65
CA ASP A 26 0.88 0.08 -18.73
C ASP A 26 1.11 1.40 -19.50
N SER A 27 2.31 1.98 -19.39
CA SER A 27 2.66 3.19 -20.14
C SER A 27 2.75 2.94 -21.65
N ASN A 28 3.05 1.71 -22.05
CA ASN A 28 3.30 1.33 -23.44
C ASN A 28 1.98 0.96 -24.13
N GLY A 29 1.59 1.75 -25.15
CA GLY A 29 0.41 1.42 -25.96
C GLY A 29 0.10 2.46 -27.04
N PRO A 30 -0.75 2.10 -28.02
CA PRO A 30 -1.11 2.99 -29.11
C PRO A 30 -1.83 4.24 -28.58
N ASN A 31 -1.47 5.42 -29.09
CA ASN A 31 -2.04 6.72 -28.71
C ASN A 31 -1.91 7.11 -27.23
N ARG A 32 -0.93 6.54 -26.50
CA ARG A 32 -0.67 6.86 -25.07
C ARG A 32 0.45 7.88 -24.84
N LYS A 33 0.86 8.68 -25.84
CA LYS A 33 2.07 9.54 -25.75
C LYS A 33 2.11 10.43 -24.50
N LYS A 34 1.05 11.21 -24.23
CA LYS A 34 0.97 12.10 -23.05
C LYS A 34 0.95 11.33 -21.73
N TYR A 35 0.26 10.18 -21.72
CA TYR A 35 0.17 9.30 -20.56
C TYR A 35 1.55 8.71 -20.22
N LYS A 36 2.23 8.18 -21.25
CA LYS A 36 3.58 7.65 -21.15
C LYS A 36 4.55 8.70 -20.63
N GLN A 37 4.54 9.90 -21.22
CA GLN A 37 5.40 10.99 -20.75
C GLN A 37 5.18 11.29 -19.26
N CYS A 38 3.93 11.41 -18.81
CA CYS A 38 3.63 11.67 -17.40
C CYS A 38 4.06 10.51 -16.48
N SER A 39 3.90 9.26 -16.93
CA SER A 39 4.33 8.07 -16.19
C SER A 39 5.85 7.97 -16.10
N ASP A 40 6.54 8.22 -17.22
CA ASP A 40 8.00 8.20 -17.33
C ASP A 40 8.62 9.31 -16.47
N GLU A 41 8.17 10.56 -16.58
CA GLU A 41 8.64 11.67 -15.74
C GLU A 41 8.45 11.41 -14.23
N ARG A 42 7.41 10.65 -13.87
CA ARG A 42 7.07 10.32 -12.50
C ARG A 42 7.99 9.24 -11.91
N PHE A 43 8.26 8.16 -12.65
CA PHE A 43 8.92 6.96 -12.10
C PHE A 43 10.30 6.67 -12.69
N PHE A 44 10.64 7.25 -13.83
CA PHE A 44 11.87 6.97 -14.56
C PHE A 44 12.65 8.25 -14.88
N TYR A 45 13.91 8.08 -15.24
CA TYR A 45 14.67 9.04 -16.02
C TYR A 45 15.29 8.33 -17.21
N GLU A 46 15.48 9.07 -18.31
CA GLU A 46 16.04 8.54 -19.54
C GLU A 46 17.54 8.85 -19.59
N THR A 47 18.35 7.86 -19.94
CA THR A 47 19.79 8.07 -20.18
C THR A 47 20.02 8.68 -21.57
N SER A 48 21.25 9.14 -21.83
CA SER A 48 21.63 9.60 -23.17
C SER A 48 21.51 8.54 -24.27
N THR A 49 21.44 7.25 -23.89
CA THR A 49 21.25 6.13 -24.81
C THR A 49 19.77 5.76 -25.02
N GLY A 50 18.84 6.47 -24.37
CA GLY A 50 17.40 6.21 -24.46
C GLY A 50 16.90 5.10 -23.53
N GLU A 51 17.73 4.64 -22.58
CA GLU A 51 17.32 3.61 -21.62
C GLU A 51 16.52 4.22 -20.47
N LEU A 52 15.40 3.59 -20.12
CA LEU A 52 14.58 3.99 -18.99
C LEU A 52 15.14 3.42 -17.69
N VAL A 53 15.53 4.30 -16.78
CA VAL A 53 16.08 3.92 -15.47
C VAL A 53 15.10 4.30 -14.37
N ALA A 54 14.77 3.34 -13.51
CA ALA A 54 13.84 3.52 -12.40
C ALA A 54 14.41 4.47 -11.34
N ARG A 55 13.60 5.43 -10.88
CA ARG A 55 13.87 6.29 -9.71
C ARG A 55 13.64 5.51 -8.42
N SER A 56 14.51 4.55 -8.16
CA SER A 56 14.38 3.62 -7.05
C SER A 56 15.70 3.39 -6.35
N VAL A 57 15.65 3.23 -5.03
CA VAL A 57 16.76 2.74 -4.21
C VAL A 57 16.39 1.39 -3.62
N LEU A 58 17.26 0.40 -3.77
CA LEU A 58 17.07 -0.96 -3.27
C LEU A 58 17.97 -1.18 -2.07
N VAL A 59 17.40 -1.58 -0.95
CA VAL A 59 18.14 -1.82 0.29
C VAL A 59 17.79 -3.20 0.79
N ASP A 60 18.80 -4.03 0.97
CA ASP A 60 18.70 -5.32 1.63
C ASP A 60 19.99 -5.58 2.42
N MET A 61 19.94 -6.42 3.44
CA MET A 61 21.14 -6.82 4.17
C MET A 61 21.81 -8.04 3.54
N GLU A 62 21.20 -8.61 2.49
CA GLU A 62 21.70 -9.78 1.75
C GLU A 62 21.67 -9.51 0.23
N PRO A 63 22.70 -9.90 -0.55
CA PRO A 63 22.84 -9.48 -1.93
C PRO A 63 22.01 -10.32 -2.92
N LYS A 64 21.54 -11.50 -2.49
CA LYS A 64 20.93 -12.51 -3.36
C LYS A 64 19.68 -11.95 -4.08
N VAL A 65 18.78 -11.33 -3.33
CA VAL A 65 17.51 -10.82 -3.85
C VAL A 65 17.77 -9.63 -4.78
N ILE A 66 18.61 -8.68 -4.34
CA ILE A 66 18.99 -7.51 -5.14
C ILE A 66 19.60 -7.92 -6.48
N SER A 67 20.58 -8.84 -6.44
CA SER A 67 21.24 -9.31 -7.67
C SER A 67 20.24 -9.93 -8.64
N GLN A 68 19.28 -10.72 -8.13
CA GLN A 68 18.25 -11.33 -8.95
C GLN A 68 17.31 -10.29 -9.57
N VAL A 69 16.83 -9.31 -8.80
CA VAL A 69 15.87 -8.31 -9.31
C VAL A 69 16.51 -7.35 -10.31
N VAL A 70 17.78 -6.98 -10.11
CA VAL A 70 18.54 -6.13 -11.05
C VAL A 70 18.76 -6.85 -12.38
N VAL A 71 19.16 -8.13 -12.33
CA VAL A 71 19.32 -8.95 -13.54
C VAL A 71 17.98 -9.15 -14.25
N ASN A 72 16.89 -9.40 -13.51
CA ASN A 72 15.56 -9.58 -14.10
C ASN A 72 15.05 -8.32 -14.80
N ALA A 73 15.22 -7.15 -14.17
CA ALA A 73 14.86 -5.86 -14.76
C ALA A 73 15.61 -5.66 -16.08
N SER A 74 16.94 -5.80 -16.05
CA SER A 74 17.79 -5.59 -17.23
C SER A 74 17.50 -6.58 -18.36
N LYS A 75 17.28 -7.86 -18.03
CA LYS A 75 16.91 -8.90 -19.02
C LYS A 75 15.57 -8.64 -19.70
N SER A 76 14.69 -7.84 -19.09
CA SER A 76 13.42 -7.50 -19.71
C SER A 76 13.59 -6.61 -20.94
N GLY A 77 14.71 -5.88 -21.06
CA GLY A 77 14.99 -4.94 -22.13
C GLY A 77 14.09 -3.69 -22.15
N ARG A 78 13.24 -3.51 -21.12
CA ARG A 78 12.25 -2.42 -21.06
C ARG A 78 12.67 -1.28 -20.13
N TRP A 79 13.34 -1.61 -19.03
CA TRP A 79 13.81 -0.66 -18.03
C TRP A 79 14.91 -1.30 -17.17
N THR A 80 15.71 -0.47 -16.49
CA THR A 80 16.80 -0.92 -15.60
C THR A 80 16.78 -0.17 -14.27
N TYR A 81 17.52 -0.68 -13.28
CA TYR A 81 17.87 0.09 -12.08
C TYR A 81 19.19 0.84 -12.32
N GLY A 82 19.39 1.97 -11.65
CA GLY A 82 20.64 2.71 -11.74
C GLY A 82 21.83 1.93 -11.15
N ASP A 83 23.01 2.08 -11.76
CA ASP A 83 24.23 1.37 -11.32
C ASP A 83 24.59 1.56 -9.84
N LYS A 84 24.20 2.71 -9.28
CA LYS A 84 24.43 3.08 -7.89
C LYS A 84 23.12 3.24 -7.12
N ALA A 85 22.11 2.45 -7.43
CA ALA A 85 20.80 2.45 -6.76
C ALA A 85 20.69 1.41 -5.64
N CYS A 86 21.66 0.51 -5.50
CA CYS A 86 21.55 -0.65 -4.63
C CYS A 86 22.48 -0.60 -3.42
N PHE A 87 21.98 -1.04 -2.28
CA PHE A 87 22.74 -1.31 -1.07
C PHE A 87 22.51 -2.75 -0.60
N SER A 88 23.60 -3.50 -0.44
CA SER A 88 23.58 -4.86 0.11
C SER A 88 24.71 -5.10 1.10
N GLN A 89 24.47 -5.90 2.13
CA GLN A 89 25.50 -6.41 3.03
C GLN A 89 25.66 -7.93 2.91
N LYS A 90 26.58 -8.51 3.68
CA LYS A 90 26.79 -9.98 3.72
C LYS A 90 25.99 -10.67 4.82
N GLN A 91 25.43 -9.92 5.77
CA GLN A 91 24.79 -10.46 6.97
C GLN A 91 23.40 -9.86 7.15
N GLY A 92 22.37 -10.70 7.04
CA GLY A 92 20.98 -10.32 7.26
C GLY A 92 20.66 -9.91 8.71
N SER A 93 19.45 -9.35 8.91
CA SER A 93 18.95 -9.02 10.26
C SER A 93 18.42 -10.23 11.04
N GLY A 94 18.40 -11.43 10.44
CA GLY A 94 18.03 -12.68 11.13
C GLY A 94 16.59 -12.69 11.66
N ASN A 95 15.64 -12.09 10.92
CA ASN A 95 14.24 -11.94 11.32
C ASN A 95 14.02 -11.20 12.65
N ASN A 96 14.98 -10.41 13.12
CA ASN A 96 14.89 -9.64 14.36
C ASN A 96 14.85 -8.15 14.02
N TRP A 97 13.74 -7.49 14.37
CA TRP A 97 13.55 -6.05 14.14
C TRP A 97 14.57 -5.21 14.91
N ALA A 98 14.89 -5.55 16.16
CA ALA A 98 15.87 -4.79 16.97
C ALA A 98 17.28 -4.82 16.36
N ASN A 99 17.71 -5.97 15.83
CA ASN A 99 18.98 -6.05 15.10
C ASN A 99 18.96 -5.19 13.82
N GLY A 100 17.82 -5.16 13.12
CA GLY A 100 17.65 -4.28 11.96
C GLY A 100 17.68 -2.79 12.34
N PHE A 101 16.90 -2.39 13.34
CA PHE A 101 16.69 -1.00 13.72
C PHE A 101 17.85 -0.40 14.53
N CYS A 102 18.36 -1.12 15.55
CA CYS A 102 19.35 -0.59 16.48
C CYS A 102 20.80 -0.81 16.03
N VAL A 103 21.06 -1.80 15.16
CA VAL A 103 22.42 -2.15 14.74
C VAL A 103 22.64 -1.85 13.27
N HIS A 104 21.92 -2.52 12.37
CA HIS A 104 22.15 -2.39 10.93
C HIS A 104 21.74 -1.03 10.38
N GLY A 105 20.64 -0.45 10.86
CA GLY A 105 20.18 0.90 10.48
C GLY A 105 21.26 1.97 10.71
N PRO A 106 21.64 2.26 11.97
CA PRO A 106 22.65 3.26 12.29
C PRO A 106 24.00 3.00 11.61
N ARG A 107 24.44 1.73 11.57
CA ARG A 107 25.73 1.37 10.96
C ARG A 107 25.83 1.72 9.48
N HIS A 108 24.70 1.77 8.78
CA HIS A 108 24.65 1.92 7.33
C HIS A 108 23.84 3.14 6.87
N GLU A 109 23.49 4.03 7.81
CA GLU A 109 22.66 5.20 7.54
C GLU A 109 23.26 6.07 6.45
N GLU A 110 24.54 6.43 6.56
CA GLU A 110 25.19 7.37 5.64
C GLU A 110 25.22 6.81 4.21
N ALA A 111 25.46 5.50 4.07
CA ALA A 111 25.48 4.85 2.78
C ALA A 111 24.10 4.91 2.11
N VAL A 112 23.03 4.59 2.84
CA VAL A 112 21.66 4.61 2.31
C VAL A 112 21.19 6.05 2.06
N GLU A 113 21.43 6.97 2.98
CA GLU A 113 21.10 8.39 2.83
C GLU A 113 21.76 8.98 1.59
N ASN A 114 23.03 8.65 1.33
CA ASN A 114 23.75 9.10 0.14
C ASN A 114 23.15 8.54 -1.17
N LEU A 115 22.54 7.35 -1.16
CA LEU A 115 21.85 6.80 -2.33
C LEU A 115 20.54 7.53 -2.57
N VAL A 116 19.73 7.70 -1.52
CA VAL A 116 18.45 8.40 -1.60
C VAL A 116 18.64 9.86 -1.99
N ARG A 117 19.63 10.55 -1.41
CA ARG A 117 19.97 11.94 -1.75
C ARG A 117 20.27 12.09 -3.23
N ARG A 118 21.09 11.19 -3.80
CA ARG A 118 21.42 11.19 -5.24
C ARG A 118 20.19 11.01 -6.12
N GLU A 119 19.26 10.14 -5.76
CA GLU A 119 18.03 9.95 -6.53
C GLU A 119 17.07 11.14 -6.40
N ILE A 120 16.98 11.77 -5.23
CA ILE A 120 16.17 12.96 -5.01
C ILE A 120 16.75 14.18 -5.76
N GLU A 121 18.07 14.40 -5.72
CA GLU A 121 18.74 15.50 -6.43
C GLU A 121 18.63 15.39 -7.97
N ARG A 122 18.36 14.19 -8.50
CA ARG A 122 18.04 13.96 -9.92
C ARG A 122 16.62 14.35 -10.31
N CYS A 123 15.76 14.66 -9.35
CA CYS A 123 14.39 15.06 -9.59
C CYS A 123 14.32 16.58 -9.67
N ASP A 124 13.76 17.12 -10.76
CA ASP A 124 13.50 18.57 -10.85
C ASP A 124 12.53 19.03 -9.75
N ARG A 125 11.56 18.17 -9.42
CA ARG A 125 10.62 18.36 -8.31
C ARG A 125 10.15 17.04 -7.73
N LEU A 126 10.45 16.81 -6.46
CA LEU A 126 10.00 15.65 -5.70
C LEU A 126 8.51 15.80 -5.32
N ALA A 127 7.71 14.80 -5.69
CA ALA A 127 6.31 14.66 -5.27
C ALA A 127 6.21 14.07 -3.85
N GLY A 128 7.04 13.07 -3.59
CA GLY A 128 7.10 12.34 -2.33
C GLY A 128 7.96 11.09 -2.45
N ILE A 129 8.16 10.43 -1.31
CA ILE A 129 8.90 9.18 -1.19
C ILE A 129 7.90 8.05 -0.99
N PHE A 130 8.02 7.01 -1.81
CA PHE A 130 7.19 5.82 -1.73
C PHE A 130 8.01 4.61 -1.29
N THR A 131 7.80 4.16 -0.06
CA THR A 131 8.54 3.00 0.47
C THR A 131 7.72 1.72 0.33
N MET A 132 8.39 0.59 0.12
CA MET A 132 7.77 -0.74 0.06
C MET A 132 8.53 -1.69 0.97
N MET A 133 7.84 -2.28 1.95
CA MET A 133 8.46 -3.16 2.93
C MET A 133 7.49 -4.21 3.49
N SER A 134 8.02 -5.21 4.17
CA SER A 134 7.23 -6.11 5.01
C SER A 134 7.44 -5.77 6.49
N VAL A 135 6.36 -5.81 7.27
CA VAL A 135 6.40 -5.54 8.72
C VAL A 135 6.86 -6.76 9.55
N ALA A 136 6.97 -7.93 8.93
CA ALA A 136 7.26 -9.18 9.63
C ALA A 136 8.72 -9.65 9.58
N GLY A 137 9.49 -9.18 8.58
CA GLY A 137 10.90 -9.53 8.42
C GLY A 137 11.78 -8.93 9.52
N GLY A 138 13.11 -8.99 9.37
CA GLY A 138 14.05 -8.21 10.20
C GLY A 138 14.65 -7.03 9.44
N THR A 139 14.97 -7.21 8.16
CA THR A 139 15.53 -6.15 7.31
C THR A 139 14.45 -5.15 6.89
N GLY A 140 13.41 -5.61 6.19
CA GLY A 140 12.37 -4.72 5.67
C GLY A 140 11.62 -3.97 6.78
N SER A 141 11.48 -4.59 7.95
CA SER A 141 10.81 -4.02 9.11
C SER A 141 11.77 -3.09 9.88
N GLY A 142 12.85 -3.61 10.48
CA GLY A 142 13.75 -2.86 11.37
C GLY A 142 14.57 -1.81 10.64
N VAL A 143 15.32 -2.22 9.60
CA VAL A 143 16.10 -1.28 8.80
C VAL A 143 15.18 -0.32 8.05
N GLY A 144 14.03 -0.82 7.56
CA GLY A 144 13.04 0.02 6.89
C GLY A 144 12.44 1.10 7.79
N THR A 145 12.03 0.77 9.01
CA THR A 145 11.54 1.73 10.00
C THR A 145 12.62 2.77 10.34
N TYR A 146 13.87 2.34 10.54
CA TYR A 146 14.97 3.26 10.83
C TYR A 146 15.22 4.24 9.67
N ILE A 147 15.27 3.74 8.43
CA ILE A 147 15.44 4.61 7.26
C ILE A 147 14.26 5.57 7.12
N THR A 148 13.02 5.11 7.33
CA THR A 148 11.86 6.01 7.30
C THR A 148 11.97 7.14 8.34
N GLN A 149 12.55 6.85 9.52
CA GLN A 149 12.84 7.89 10.53
C GLN A 149 13.84 8.92 9.99
N ARG A 150 14.96 8.45 9.45
CA ARG A 150 15.98 9.32 8.84
C ARG A 150 15.44 10.16 7.69
N LEU A 151 14.57 9.58 6.85
CA LEU A 151 13.93 10.30 5.76
C LEU A 151 12.99 11.40 6.26
N ARG A 152 12.25 11.17 7.34
CA ARG A 152 11.42 12.20 7.97
C ARG A 152 12.27 13.33 8.55
N ASP A 153 13.41 13.01 9.15
CA ASP A 153 14.34 14.01 9.70
C ASP A 153 14.97 14.88 8.59
N LEU A 154 15.41 14.25 7.49
CA LEU A 154 16.08 14.93 6.38
C LEU A 154 15.12 15.68 5.45
N TYR A 155 13.92 15.14 5.24
CA TYR A 155 12.93 15.66 4.28
C TYR A 155 11.57 15.91 4.96
N PRO A 156 11.49 16.77 5.99
CA PRO A 156 10.30 16.92 6.82
C PRO A 156 9.05 17.35 6.05
N ASN A 157 9.23 18.15 5.00
CA ASN A 157 8.15 18.69 4.15
C ASN A 157 7.76 17.76 2.99
N SER A 158 8.44 16.63 2.81
CA SER A 158 8.12 15.68 1.74
C SER A 158 7.08 14.68 2.23
N PHE A 159 6.16 14.30 1.33
CA PHE A 159 5.20 13.23 1.63
C PHE A 159 5.91 11.88 1.66
N ILE A 160 5.62 11.06 2.67
CA ILE A 160 6.12 9.69 2.82
C ILE A 160 4.92 8.75 2.87
N LEU A 161 4.75 7.97 1.80
CA LEU A 161 3.79 6.88 1.71
C LEU A 161 4.49 5.55 1.92
N ASN A 162 4.15 4.86 3.01
CA ASN A 162 4.67 3.51 3.27
C ASN A 162 3.67 2.46 2.79
N GLN A 163 4.03 1.68 1.77
CA GLN A 163 3.36 0.41 1.50
C GLN A 163 3.94 -0.66 2.40
N VAL A 164 3.05 -1.32 3.15
CA VAL A 164 3.42 -2.43 4.04
C VAL A 164 2.73 -3.71 3.63
N THR A 165 3.51 -4.79 3.55
CA THR A 165 3.02 -6.15 3.37
C THR A 165 2.81 -6.78 4.74
N TRP A 166 1.54 -7.01 5.07
CA TRP A 166 1.10 -7.65 6.31
C TRP A 166 1.37 -9.16 6.27
N PRO A 167 1.90 -9.76 7.36
CA PRO A 167 2.23 -11.19 7.37
C PRO A 167 1.00 -12.08 7.28
N TYR A 168 1.23 -13.34 6.94
CA TYR A 168 0.21 -14.38 7.06
C TYR A 168 -0.20 -14.59 8.51
N GLY A 169 -1.50 -14.73 8.74
CA GLY A 169 -2.09 -14.97 10.06
C GLY A 169 -1.67 -16.30 10.68
N ALA A 170 -1.31 -17.30 9.85
CA ALA A 170 -0.78 -18.59 10.30
C ALA A 170 0.65 -18.50 10.87
N GLY A 171 1.40 -17.47 10.50
CA GLY A 171 2.78 -17.28 10.91
C GLY A 171 3.79 -17.88 9.93
N GLU A 172 4.70 -17.04 9.42
CA GLU A 172 5.89 -17.46 8.65
C GLU A 172 7.14 -17.47 9.54
N VAL A 173 7.18 -16.52 10.48
CA VAL A 173 8.29 -16.31 11.42
C VAL A 173 7.71 -16.25 12.82
N ILE A 174 8.35 -16.95 13.77
CA ILE A 174 7.89 -17.05 15.17
C ILE A 174 7.74 -15.66 15.82
N VAL A 175 8.68 -14.75 15.55
CA VAL A 175 8.72 -13.41 16.15
C VAL A 175 8.03 -12.32 15.30
N GLN A 176 7.30 -12.70 14.24
CA GLN A 176 6.69 -11.72 13.32
C GLN A 176 5.75 -10.73 14.00
N ASN A 177 5.06 -11.14 15.06
CA ASN A 177 4.08 -10.29 15.74
C ASN A 177 4.78 -9.14 16.46
N TYR A 178 5.94 -9.39 17.08
CA TYR A 178 6.78 -8.34 17.67
C TYR A 178 7.34 -7.41 16.60
N ASN A 179 7.93 -7.97 15.53
CA ASN A 179 8.42 -7.16 14.40
C ASN A 179 7.31 -6.25 13.87
N SER A 180 6.09 -6.78 13.72
CA SER A 180 4.96 -6.02 13.18
C SER A 180 4.49 -4.91 14.13
N VAL A 181 4.41 -5.19 15.44
CA VAL A 181 4.04 -4.19 16.45
C VAL A 181 5.05 -3.06 16.49
N LEU A 182 6.34 -3.38 16.61
CA LEU A 182 7.41 -2.37 16.68
C LEU A 182 7.51 -1.57 15.38
N SER A 183 7.36 -2.22 14.22
CA SER A 183 7.38 -1.50 12.94
C SER A 183 6.22 -0.53 12.80
N LEU A 184 5.00 -0.99 13.08
CA LEU A 184 3.81 -0.17 12.88
C LEU A 184 3.72 1.00 13.85
N SER A 185 4.09 0.82 15.12
CA SER A 185 4.07 1.91 16.11
C SER A 185 4.92 3.09 15.65
N HIS A 186 6.14 2.82 15.19
CA HIS A 186 7.07 3.82 14.68
C HIS A 186 6.62 4.36 13.32
N LEU A 187 6.27 3.49 12.36
CA LEU A 187 5.82 3.92 11.03
C LEU A 187 4.59 4.83 11.11
N TYR A 188 3.70 4.64 12.08
CA TYR A 188 2.52 5.49 12.26
C TYR A 188 2.88 6.95 12.58
N GLN A 189 3.93 7.15 13.37
CA GLN A 189 4.42 8.47 13.74
C GLN A 189 5.16 9.13 12.58
N LEU A 190 5.91 8.34 11.81
CA LEU A 190 6.84 8.83 10.79
C LEU A 190 6.20 9.04 9.40
N SER A 191 5.17 8.26 9.07
CA SER A 191 4.53 8.27 7.75
C SER A 191 3.39 9.28 7.66
N ASP A 192 3.10 9.77 6.45
CA ASP A 192 1.88 10.53 6.18
C ASP A 192 0.69 9.59 5.94
N ALA A 193 0.93 8.46 5.26
CA ALA A 193 -0.01 7.34 5.21
C ALA A 193 0.68 5.99 5.10
N ILE A 194 -0.06 4.94 5.47
CA ILE A 194 0.37 3.55 5.41
C ILE A 194 -0.65 2.76 4.60
N LEU A 195 -0.22 2.29 3.42
CA LEU A 195 -1.02 1.45 2.54
C LEU A 195 -0.77 -0.03 2.83
N VAL A 196 -1.78 -0.72 3.35
CA VAL A 196 -1.63 -2.10 3.84
C VAL A 196 -2.10 -3.12 2.81
N HIS A 197 -1.24 -4.08 2.48
CA HIS A 197 -1.59 -5.26 1.69
C HIS A 197 -1.48 -6.52 2.55
N GLU A 198 -2.57 -7.28 2.66
CA GLU A 198 -2.61 -8.50 3.47
C GLU A 198 -2.24 -9.74 2.64
N ASN A 199 -1.18 -10.44 3.03
CA ASN A 199 -0.73 -11.65 2.33
C ASN A 199 -1.83 -12.71 2.20
N ASP A 200 -2.59 -12.97 3.27
CA ASP A 200 -3.72 -13.91 3.24
C ASP A 200 -4.80 -13.51 2.22
N THR A 201 -5.06 -12.22 2.09
CA THR A 201 -6.06 -11.67 1.16
C THR A 201 -5.59 -11.78 -0.27
N VAL A 202 -4.35 -11.36 -0.56
CA VAL A 202 -3.77 -11.45 -1.90
C VAL A 202 -3.60 -12.90 -2.34
N HIS A 203 -3.22 -13.79 -1.41
CA HIS A 203 -3.14 -15.23 -1.68
C HIS A 203 -4.52 -15.82 -2.02
N LYS A 204 -5.60 -15.41 -1.34
CA LYS A 204 -6.97 -15.81 -1.70
C LYS A 204 -7.39 -15.30 -3.07
N ILE A 205 -7.02 -14.09 -3.44
CA ILE A 205 -7.24 -13.54 -4.80
C ILE A 205 -6.55 -14.43 -5.85
N CYS A 206 -5.29 -14.80 -5.63
CA CYS A 206 -4.55 -15.68 -6.54
C CYS A 206 -5.22 -17.06 -6.68
N SER A 207 -5.66 -17.63 -5.55
CA SER A 207 -6.29 -18.95 -5.51
C SER A 207 -7.65 -18.96 -6.20
N ARG A 208 -8.52 -18.01 -5.85
CA ARG A 208 -9.93 -18.05 -6.24
C ARG A 208 -10.21 -17.32 -7.54
N LEU A 209 -9.77 -16.07 -7.65
CA LEU A 209 -10.08 -15.23 -8.80
C LEU A 209 -9.17 -15.50 -10.00
N MET A 210 -7.88 -15.71 -9.74
CA MET A 210 -6.90 -16.01 -10.80
C MET A 210 -6.84 -17.51 -11.13
N ASN A 211 -7.48 -18.36 -10.33
CA ASN A 211 -7.51 -19.82 -10.46
C ASN A 211 -6.11 -20.47 -10.56
N ILE A 212 -5.15 -19.97 -9.77
CA ILE A 212 -3.78 -20.49 -9.72
C ILE A 212 -3.72 -21.64 -8.70
N LYS A 213 -3.39 -22.85 -9.17
CA LYS A 213 -3.32 -24.06 -8.31
C LYS A 213 -2.13 -24.05 -7.36
N HIS A 214 -0.94 -23.66 -7.86
CA HIS A 214 0.29 -23.59 -7.08
C HIS A 214 0.76 -22.14 -7.03
N ILE A 215 0.41 -21.46 -5.94
CA ILE A 215 0.65 -20.03 -5.78
C ILE A 215 2.09 -19.81 -5.34
N SER A 216 2.84 -19.06 -6.14
CA SER A 216 4.18 -18.62 -5.80
C SER A 216 4.16 -17.21 -5.21
N ILE A 217 5.26 -16.82 -4.54
CA ILE A 217 5.44 -15.44 -4.07
C ILE A 217 5.44 -14.45 -5.25
N SER A 218 5.91 -14.86 -6.43
CA SER A 218 5.85 -14.01 -7.63
C SER A 218 4.41 -13.70 -8.03
N ASP A 219 3.49 -14.65 -7.92
CA ASP A 219 2.07 -14.42 -8.24
C ASP A 219 1.42 -13.43 -7.27
N VAL A 220 1.71 -13.57 -5.98
CA VAL A 220 1.28 -12.62 -4.94
C VAL A 220 1.82 -11.22 -5.22
N ASN A 221 3.12 -11.11 -5.53
CA ASN A 221 3.76 -9.83 -5.81
C ASN A 221 3.20 -9.15 -7.07
N LYS A 222 2.83 -9.91 -8.11
CA LYS A 222 2.17 -9.37 -9.31
C LYS A 222 0.81 -8.74 -8.99
N VAL A 223 0.02 -9.35 -8.11
CA VAL A 223 -1.27 -8.77 -7.69
C VAL A 223 -1.07 -7.49 -6.88
N ILE A 224 -0.10 -7.47 -5.95
CA ILE A 224 0.25 -6.24 -5.19
C ILE A 224 0.74 -5.15 -6.14
N ALA A 225 1.65 -5.48 -7.07
CA ALA A 225 2.17 -4.57 -8.08
C ALA A 225 1.05 -3.97 -8.95
N HIS A 226 0.09 -4.79 -9.38
CA HIS A 226 -1.09 -4.35 -10.13
C HIS A 226 -1.94 -3.37 -9.32
N GLN A 227 -2.23 -3.70 -8.06
CA GLN A 227 -2.98 -2.84 -7.15
C GLN A 227 -2.26 -1.50 -6.92
N LEU A 228 -0.96 -1.51 -6.68
CA LEU A 228 -0.15 -0.29 -6.52
C LEU A 228 -0.11 0.56 -7.78
N ALA A 229 0.17 -0.04 -8.94
CA ALA A 229 0.19 0.68 -10.21
C ALA A 229 -1.18 1.29 -10.54
N SER A 230 -2.28 0.66 -10.15
CA SER A 230 -3.62 1.20 -10.38
C SER A 230 -3.88 2.54 -9.67
N VAL A 231 -3.20 2.78 -8.54
CA VAL A 231 -3.26 4.04 -7.77
C VAL A 231 -2.20 5.03 -8.24
N LEU A 232 -1.00 4.53 -8.55
CA LEU A 232 0.20 5.36 -8.78
C LEU A 232 0.33 5.88 -10.22
N GLN A 233 -0.38 5.32 -11.19
CA GLN A 233 -0.33 5.76 -12.59
C GLN A 233 -1.06 7.10 -12.84
N PRO A 234 -0.82 7.78 -13.96
CA PRO A 234 -1.47 9.05 -14.30
C PRO A 234 -3.00 8.95 -14.36
N ALA A 235 -3.66 9.85 -13.63
CA ALA A 235 -5.10 10.02 -13.64
C ALA A 235 -5.44 11.52 -13.61
N TYR A 236 -6.60 11.87 -14.15
CA TYR A 236 -7.24 13.17 -13.99
C TYR A 236 -7.94 13.21 -12.64
N THR A 237 -7.84 14.36 -11.98
CA THR A 237 -8.43 14.59 -10.67
C THR A 237 -9.40 15.76 -10.76
N ALA A 238 -10.19 15.99 -9.71
CA ALA A 238 -11.12 17.13 -9.67
C ALA A 238 -10.38 18.47 -9.87
N ASP A 239 -9.17 18.58 -9.29
CA ASP A 239 -8.32 19.78 -9.39
C ASP A 239 -7.63 19.91 -10.76
N SER A 240 -7.46 18.79 -11.47
CA SER A 240 -6.75 18.73 -12.75
C SER A 240 -7.57 17.96 -13.81
N PRO A 241 -8.66 18.54 -14.34
CA PRO A 241 -9.54 17.84 -15.28
C PRO A 241 -8.96 17.74 -16.70
N SER A 242 -8.04 18.63 -17.08
CA SER A 242 -7.46 18.71 -18.44
C SER A 242 -6.05 18.15 -18.55
N HIS A 243 -5.38 17.90 -17.42
CA HIS A 243 -4.01 17.41 -17.35
C HIS A 243 -3.90 16.31 -16.32
N TYR A 244 -3.03 15.33 -16.54
CA TYR A 244 -2.78 14.31 -15.53
C TYR A 244 -2.24 14.96 -14.24
N CYS A 245 -2.70 14.43 -13.10
CA CYS A 245 -2.25 14.84 -11.78
C CYS A 245 -0.73 14.92 -11.71
N THR A 246 -0.22 16.03 -11.18
CA THR A 246 1.23 16.25 -11.11
C THR A 246 1.83 15.71 -9.82
N ASN A 247 1.06 15.66 -8.73
CA ASN A 247 1.47 15.18 -7.40
C ASN A 247 0.49 14.12 -6.86
N PRO A 248 0.57 12.86 -7.34
CA PRO A 248 -0.38 11.83 -6.95
C PRO A 248 -0.31 11.49 -5.46
N ILE A 249 0.87 11.53 -4.84
CA ILE A 249 1.02 11.19 -3.42
C ILE A 249 0.39 12.29 -2.57
N GLY A 250 0.68 13.56 -2.84
CA GLY A 250 0.09 14.66 -2.09
C GLY A 250 -1.44 14.72 -2.20
N GLU A 251 -1.98 14.59 -3.41
CA GLU A 251 -3.45 14.56 -3.63
C GLU A 251 -4.11 13.32 -3.01
N LEU A 252 -3.43 12.16 -3.02
CA LEU A 252 -3.90 10.97 -2.31
C LEU A 252 -4.01 11.23 -0.80
N MET A 253 -3.00 11.86 -0.20
CA MET A 253 -3.00 12.16 1.24
C MET A 253 -4.04 13.21 1.61
N SER A 254 -4.14 14.30 0.86
CA SER A 254 -5.12 15.36 1.14
C SER A 254 -6.56 14.84 1.08
N THR A 255 -6.79 13.84 0.22
CA THR A 255 -8.09 13.20 0.05
C THR A 255 -8.41 12.21 1.16
N LEU A 256 -7.46 11.33 1.50
CA LEU A 256 -7.74 10.15 2.34
C LEU A 256 -7.38 10.31 3.80
N VAL A 257 -6.45 11.21 4.13
CA VAL A 257 -5.92 11.40 5.49
C VAL A 257 -6.40 12.74 6.01
N CYS A 258 -7.67 12.78 6.43
CA CYS A 258 -8.30 14.01 6.92
C CYS A 258 -7.76 14.45 8.30
N HIS A 259 -7.17 13.52 9.07
CA HIS A 259 -6.63 13.79 10.39
C HIS A 259 -5.37 12.91 10.64
N PRO A 260 -4.33 13.44 11.30
CA PRO A 260 -3.09 12.70 11.54
C PRO A 260 -3.26 11.40 12.34
N GLU A 261 -4.32 11.28 13.15
CA GLU A 261 -4.59 10.02 13.86
C GLU A 261 -5.11 8.91 12.96
N TYR A 262 -5.48 9.15 11.70
CA TYR A 262 -6.08 8.16 10.81
C TYR A 262 -5.30 8.02 9.50
N LYS A 263 -4.23 7.22 9.53
CA LYS A 263 -3.28 7.07 8.41
C LYS A 263 -3.32 5.71 7.68
N LEU A 264 -4.20 4.80 8.09
CA LEU A 264 -4.26 3.44 7.55
C LEU A 264 -5.14 3.40 6.31
N LEU A 265 -4.54 3.05 5.19
CA LEU A 265 -5.22 2.95 3.91
C LEU A 265 -5.31 1.48 3.49
N SER A 266 -6.48 1.13 2.98
CA SER A 266 -6.74 -0.17 2.37
C SER A 266 -7.15 -0.01 0.91
N LEU A 267 -6.92 -1.05 0.11
CA LEU A 267 -7.09 -1.00 -1.34
C LEU A 267 -7.88 -2.21 -1.83
N CYS A 268 -8.90 -1.94 -2.65
CA CYS A 268 -9.64 -2.94 -3.40
C CYS A 268 -9.60 -2.58 -4.89
N ASN A 269 -9.29 -3.54 -5.77
CA ASN A 269 -9.23 -3.33 -7.21
C ASN A 269 -10.09 -4.40 -7.89
N ILE A 270 -10.91 -3.97 -8.84
CA ILE A 270 -11.72 -4.85 -9.70
C ILE A 270 -11.64 -4.38 -11.16
N PRO A 271 -11.81 -5.28 -12.14
CA PRO A 271 -11.86 -6.74 -11.97
C PRO A 271 -10.49 -7.33 -11.65
N GLN A 272 -10.48 -8.51 -11.02
CA GLN A 272 -9.29 -9.34 -10.88
C GLN A 272 -9.61 -10.74 -11.39
N MET A 273 -8.97 -11.15 -12.48
CA MET A 273 -9.22 -12.44 -13.11
C MET A 273 -8.08 -12.84 -14.04
N SER A 274 -7.98 -14.13 -14.34
CA SER A 274 -6.99 -14.66 -15.28
C SER A 274 -7.21 -14.13 -16.71
N SER A 275 -6.13 -14.12 -17.49
CA SER A 275 -6.16 -13.70 -18.90
C SER A 275 -7.09 -14.58 -19.76
N THR A 276 -7.24 -15.86 -19.41
CA THR A 276 -8.18 -16.77 -20.09
C THR A 276 -9.62 -16.36 -19.86
N SER A 277 -9.98 -15.93 -18.65
CA SER A 277 -11.35 -15.48 -18.32
C SER A 277 -11.64 -14.10 -18.88
N LEU A 278 -10.61 -13.25 -18.96
CA LEU A 278 -10.72 -11.90 -19.49
C LEU A 278 -11.25 -11.87 -20.93
N ALA A 279 -10.83 -12.82 -21.78
CA ALA A 279 -11.25 -12.90 -23.18
C ALA A 279 -12.77 -13.12 -23.36
N TYR A 280 -13.46 -13.65 -22.34
CA TYR A 280 -14.90 -13.94 -22.37
C TYR A 280 -15.72 -13.00 -21.48
N SER A 281 -15.07 -12.00 -20.87
CA SER A 281 -15.71 -11.11 -19.90
C SER A 281 -16.07 -9.77 -20.53
N VAL A 282 -17.26 -9.27 -20.23
CA VAL A 282 -17.72 -7.94 -20.66
C VAL A 282 -18.02 -7.09 -19.44
N PHE A 283 -17.36 -5.93 -19.34
CA PHE A 283 -17.47 -5.06 -18.19
C PHE A 283 -18.41 -3.88 -18.42
N HIS A 284 -19.30 -3.67 -17.47
CA HIS A 284 -20.23 -2.55 -17.44
C HIS A 284 -20.03 -1.77 -16.14
N TRP A 285 -19.94 -0.44 -16.24
CA TRP A 285 -19.72 0.42 -15.07
C TRP A 285 -20.74 0.21 -13.95
N PRO A 286 -22.06 0.11 -14.21
CA PRO A 286 -23.03 -0.14 -13.13
C PRO A 286 -22.77 -1.45 -12.37
N GLY A 287 -22.32 -2.49 -13.08
CA GLY A 287 -21.98 -3.78 -12.49
C GLY A 287 -20.75 -3.67 -11.58
N LEU A 288 -19.63 -3.16 -12.12
CA LEU A 288 -18.38 -2.99 -11.36
C LEU A 288 -18.61 -2.12 -10.12
N LEU A 289 -19.22 -0.95 -10.29
CA LEU A 289 -19.44 -0.01 -9.20
C LEU A 289 -20.38 -0.56 -8.12
N LYS A 290 -21.41 -1.34 -8.50
CA LYS A 290 -22.28 -2.03 -7.55
C LYS A 290 -21.50 -3.02 -6.68
N HIS A 291 -20.64 -3.85 -7.29
CA HIS A 291 -19.83 -4.82 -6.54
C HIS A 291 -18.84 -4.10 -5.63
N LEU A 292 -18.14 -3.08 -6.14
CA LEU A 292 -17.15 -2.31 -5.36
C LEU A 292 -17.78 -1.58 -4.17
N ARG A 293 -18.98 -1.01 -4.36
CA ARG A 293 -19.75 -0.40 -3.26
C ARG A 293 -20.15 -1.43 -2.21
N GLN A 294 -20.61 -2.61 -2.64
CA GLN A 294 -20.96 -3.66 -1.69
C GLN A 294 -19.73 -4.20 -0.95
N MET A 295 -18.57 -4.28 -1.62
CA MET A 295 -17.30 -4.64 -0.98
C MET A 295 -16.92 -3.64 0.11
N LEU A 296 -17.08 -2.33 -0.15
CA LEU A 296 -16.85 -1.29 0.85
C LEU A 296 -17.75 -1.49 2.09
N ILE A 297 -19.06 -1.67 1.87
CA ILE A 297 -20.07 -1.83 2.92
C ILE A 297 -19.81 -3.08 3.78
N ALA A 298 -19.52 -4.20 3.13
CA ALA A 298 -19.31 -5.49 3.79
C ALA A 298 -17.87 -5.70 4.31
N SER A 299 -16.98 -4.71 4.16
CA SER A 299 -15.55 -4.85 4.45
C SER A 299 -14.89 -6.02 3.70
N ALA A 300 -15.41 -6.34 2.51
CA ALA A 300 -14.89 -7.43 1.69
C ALA A 300 -13.69 -6.96 0.86
N ARG A 301 -12.66 -7.81 0.79
CA ARG A 301 -11.43 -7.52 0.04
C ARG A 301 -11.43 -8.04 -1.41
N MET A 302 -12.42 -8.85 -1.77
CA MET A 302 -12.59 -9.43 -3.10
C MET A 302 -14.07 -9.71 -3.39
N GLU A 303 -14.44 -9.83 -4.66
CA GLU A 303 -15.84 -10.00 -5.11
C GLU A 303 -16.52 -11.25 -4.54
N GLU A 304 -15.82 -12.39 -4.53
CA GLU A 304 -16.36 -13.65 -3.94
C GLU A 304 -16.51 -13.60 -2.41
N GLY A 305 -15.94 -12.60 -1.74
CA GLY A 305 -16.02 -12.42 -0.29
C GLY A 305 -17.17 -11.52 0.16
N ILE A 306 -18.01 -11.06 -0.77
CA ILE A 306 -19.08 -10.10 -0.48
C ILE A 306 -20.18 -10.75 0.35
N ASP A 307 -20.45 -10.18 1.53
CA ASP A 307 -21.68 -10.42 2.27
C ASP A 307 -22.78 -9.46 1.77
N TRP A 308 -23.71 -10.00 0.97
CA TRP A 308 -24.85 -9.24 0.43
C TRP A 308 -25.93 -8.95 1.47
N THR A 309 -25.83 -9.51 2.67
CA THR A 309 -26.79 -9.24 3.75
C THR A 309 -26.49 -7.94 4.51
N VAL A 310 -25.25 -7.44 4.41
CA VAL A 310 -24.84 -6.17 5.02
C VAL A 310 -25.34 -5.00 4.18
N SER A 311 -25.98 -4.03 4.82
CA SER A 311 -26.51 -2.82 4.19
C SER A 311 -26.12 -1.58 4.98
N ALA A 312 -26.04 -0.44 4.29
CA ALA A 312 -25.80 0.85 4.94
C ALA A 312 -26.98 1.20 5.88
N PRO A 313 -26.71 1.86 7.03
CA PRO A 313 -27.76 2.33 7.91
C PRO A 313 -28.74 3.26 7.16
N SER A 314 -30.03 2.95 7.18
CA SER A 314 -31.03 3.79 6.53
C SER A 314 -31.35 5.01 7.40
N ALA A 315 -31.32 6.22 6.83
CA ALA A 315 -31.57 7.48 7.55
C ALA A 315 -32.97 7.59 8.21
N VAL A 316 -33.88 6.65 7.92
CA VAL A 316 -35.28 6.68 8.36
C VAL A 316 -35.50 6.06 9.75
N THR A 317 -34.57 5.25 10.27
CA THR A 317 -34.78 4.54 11.55
C THR A 317 -34.23 5.25 12.80
N SER A 318 -33.68 6.47 12.68
CA SER A 318 -33.08 7.20 13.81
C SER A 318 -34.06 8.11 14.58
N ARG A 319 -35.35 7.76 14.63
CA ARG A 319 -36.33 8.38 15.54
C ARG A 319 -37.25 7.32 16.14
N GLY A 320 -36.76 6.60 17.16
CA GLY A 320 -37.67 6.02 18.16
C GLY A 320 -37.56 4.53 18.48
N GLU A 321 -36.49 3.81 18.15
CA GLU A 321 -36.33 2.43 18.62
C GLU A 321 -35.03 2.23 19.40
N SER A 322 -35.16 1.70 20.61
CA SER A 322 -34.06 1.40 21.53
C SER A 322 -33.01 0.50 20.87
N ALA A 323 -31.75 0.87 21.05
CA ALA A 323 -30.55 0.21 20.56
C ALA A 323 -30.35 -1.22 21.09
N THR A 324 -31.18 -2.15 20.66
CA THR A 324 -31.01 -3.60 20.86
C THR A 324 -31.32 -4.33 19.57
N ASN A 325 -30.47 -4.20 18.55
CA ASN A 325 -30.48 -5.13 17.42
C ASN A 325 -29.06 -5.37 16.88
N SER A 326 -28.61 -6.61 17.04
CA SER A 326 -27.29 -7.16 16.67
C SER A 326 -26.98 -7.15 15.17
N ARG A 327 -27.87 -6.61 14.32
CA ARG A 327 -27.75 -6.62 12.85
C ARG A 327 -26.85 -5.52 12.26
N HIS A 328 -26.51 -4.49 13.04
CA HIS A 328 -25.63 -3.40 12.59
C HIS A 328 -24.14 -3.60 12.90
N LYS A 329 -23.75 -4.73 13.50
CA LYS A 329 -22.37 -4.97 13.99
C LYS A 329 -21.31 -5.22 12.91
N ASN A 330 -21.70 -5.37 11.64
CA ASN A 330 -20.77 -5.72 10.55
C ASN A 330 -20.62 -4.64 9.48
N PHE A 331 -21.21 -3.46 9.68
CA PHE A 331 -21.07 -2.35 8.75
C PHE A 331 -19.71 -1.67 8.92
N ASN A 332 -19.03 -1.41 7.80
CA ASN A 332 -17.72 -0.76 7.79
C ASN A 332 -17.87 0.75 7.57
N LEU A 333 -17.64 1.54 8.62
CA LEU A 333 -17.68 2.99 8.51
C LEU A 333 -16.37 3.53 7.92
N SER A 334 -16.50 4.46 6.98
CA SER A 334 -15.35 5.08 6.30
C SER A 334 -15.14 6.52 6.72
N LEU A 335 -13.88 6.94 6.82
CA LEU A 335 -13.52 8.35 6.94
C LEU A 335 -13.54 9.01 5.57
N ALA A 336 -12.77 8.43 4.65
CA ALA A 336 -12.59 8.94 3.31
C ALA A 336 -12.35 7.81 2.31
N ASN A 337 -12.86 8.01 1.10
CA ASN A 337 -12.79 7.06 0.00
C ASN A 337 -12.36 7.77 -1.28
N LEU A 338 -11.39 7.18 -1.99
CA LEU A 338 -10.94 7.59 -3.30
C LEU A 338 -11.26 6.50 -4.31
N LEU A 339 -12.09 6.82 -5.29
CA LEU A 339 -12.44 5.93 -6.39
C LEU A 339 -11.68 6.32 -7.67
N ILE A 340 -10.84 5.41 -8.16
CA ILE A 340 -10.04 5.59 -9.37
C ILE A 340 -10.64 4.74 -10.49
N LEU A 341 -11.15 5.38 -11.54
CA LEU A 341 -11.79 4.74 -12.69
C LEU A 341 -10.88 4.79 -13.91
N ARG A 342 -10.65 3.65 -14.55
CA ARG A 342 -9.80 3.58 -15.73
C ARG A 342 -10.43 2.80 -16.87
N GLY A 343 -10.29 3.30 -18.09
CA GLY A 343 -10.69 2.60 -19.31
C GLY A 343 -11.72 3.32 -20.17
N LYS A 344 -12.50 2.55 -20.93
CA LYS A 344 -13.49 3.12 -21.86
C LYS A 344 -14.71 3.69 -21.15
N ASP A 345 -15.26 4.77 -21.70
CA ASP A 345 -16.51 5.41 -21.27
C ASP A 345 -16.52 5.79 -19.79
N VAL A 346 -15.37 6.18 -19.21
CA VAL A 346 -15.29 6.54 -17.78
C VAL A 346 -16.24 7.70 -17.43
N SER A 347 -16.51 8.61 -18.36
CA SER A 347 -17.46 9.71 -18.17
C SER A 347 -18.91 9.24 -17.97
N THR A 348 -19.26 8.01 -18.35
CA THR A 348 -20.62 7.47 -18.16
C THR A 348 -20.77 6.73 -16.82
N ALA A 349 -19.71 6.64 -16.02
CA ALA A 349 -19.72 5.92 -14.76
C ALA A 349 -20.55 6.69 -13.70
N VAL A 350 -21.63 6.09 -13.21
CA VAL A 350 -22.51 6.68 -12.20
C VAL A 350 -21.93 6.44 -10.81
N ILE A 351 -21.41 7.49 -10.17
CA ILE A 351 -20.68 7.42 -8.89
C ILE A 351 -21.54 7.77 -7.66
N ASP A 352 -22.80 8.18 -7.85
CA ASP A 352 -23.63 8.74 -6.77
C ASP A 352 -23.87 7.77 -5.60
N GLY A 353 -23.82 6.45 -5.86
CA GLY A 353 -23.91 5.45 -4.81
C GLY A 353 -22.80 5.53 -3.75
N PHE A 354 -21.65 6.11 -4.08
CA PHE A 354 -20.53 6.30 -3.14
C PHE A 354 -20.60 7.63 -2.38
N LYS A 355 -21.51 8.54 -2.76
CA LYS A 355 -21.75 9.83 -2.08
C LYS A 355 -22.79 9.73 -0.96
N ASP A 356 -23.26 8.52 -0.66
CA ASP A 356 -24.22 8.27 0.42
C ASP A 356 -23.60 8.63 1.78
N PRO A 357 -24.13 9.64 2.51
CA PRO A 357 -23.59 10.05 3.80
C PRO A 357 -23.55 8.93 4.83
N ALA A 358 -24.41 7.91 4.72
CA ALA A 358 -24.43 6.77 5.63
C ALA A 358 -23.17 5.88 5.53
N LEU A 359 -22.35 6.05 4.49
CA LEU A 359 -21.07 5.36 4.34
C LEU A 359 -19.94 5.99 5.17
N TYR A 360 -20.15 7.23 5.63
CA TYR A 360 -19.11 8.06 6.21
C TYR A 360 -19.39 8.44 7.65
N VAL A 361 -18.33 8.83 8.35
CA VAL A 361 -18.46 9.40 9.69
C VAL A 361 -19.33 10.67 9.68
N PRO A 362 -20.19 10.86 10.69
CA PRO A 362 -21.16 11.96 10.69
C PRO A 362 -20.54 13.35 10.93
N TRP A 363 -19.33 13.40 11.49
CA TRP A 363 -18.64 14.65 11.81
C TRP A 363 -17.84 15.23 10.64
N LEU A 364 -17.69 14.48 9.53
CA LEU A 364 -17.03 14.95 8.32
C LEU A 364 -18.07 15.25 7.23
N ASN A 365 -17.90 16.36 6.54
CA ASN A 365 -18.77 16.71 5.41
C ASN A 365 -18.58 15.70 4.27
N THR A 366 -19.69 15.18 3.74
CA THR A 366 -19.68 14.16 2.68
C THR A 366 -18.93 14.59 1.41
N GLU A 367 -18.89 15.89 1.11
CA GLU A 367 -18.12 16.45 -0.01
C GLU A 367 -16.62 16.22 0.13
N ASN A 368 -16.10 16.17 1.37
CA ASN A 368 -14.69 15.93 1.64
C ASN A 368 -14.38 14.43 1.85
N SER A 369 -15.39 13.61 2.08
CA SER A 369 -15.22 12.17 2.37
C SER A 369 -15.11 11.32 1.11
N PHE A 370 -15.51 11.83 -0.05
CA PHE A 370 -15.47 11.07 -1.30
C PHE A 370 -14.84 11.87 -2.43
N SER A 371 -13.86 11.27 -3.10
CA SER A 371 -13.23 11.85 -4.28
C SER A 371 -13.07 10.82 -5.39
N THR A 372 -12.96 11.31 -6.62
CA THR A 372 -12.81 10.46 -7.80
C THR A 372 -11.65 10.89 -8.68
N TRP A 373 -10.90 9.90 -9.15
CA TRP A 373 -9.92 10.07 -10.21
C TRP A 373 -10.33 9.27 -11.43
N SER A 374 -9.94 9.72 -12.61
CA SER A 374 -10.32 9.07 -13.86
C SER A 374 -9.18 9.01 -14.86
N SER A 375 -9.11 7.96 -15.66
CA SER A 375 -8.20 7.90 -16.81
C SER A 375 -8.87 7.14 -17.96
N PRO A 376 -8.92 7.70 -19.18
CA PRO A 376 -9.46 6.99 -20.35
C PRO A 376 -8.56 5.83 -20.79
N VAL A 377 -7.37 5.71 -20.21
CA VAL A 377 -6.38 4.68 -20.55
C VAL A 377 -6.72 3.40 -19.79
N ALA A 378 -7.10 2.38 -20.55
CA ALA A 378 -7.29 1.01 -20.07
C ALA A 378 -6.03 0.48 -19.36
N PHE A 379 -6.23 -0.26 -18.27
CA PHE A 379 -5.17 -0.69 -17.36
C PHE A 379 -4.93 -2.20 -17.47
N ASN A 380 -3.68 -2.59 -17.65
CA ASN A 380 -3.24 -4.00 -17.60
C ASN A 380 -4.12 -4.99 -18.40
N GLY A 381 -4.55 -4.59 -19.59
CA GLY A 381 -5.41 -5.40 -20.48
C GLY A 381 -6.91 -5.35 -20.18
N TYR A 382 -7.34 -4.77 -19.05
CA TYR A 382 -8.75 -4.58 -18.73
C TYR A 382 -9.33 -3.38 -19.47
N GLU A 383 -10.45 -3.58 -20.17
CA GLU A 383 -11.15 -2.51 -20.87
C GLU A 383 -11.70 -1.44 -19.92
N LYS A 384 -12.14 -1.87 -18.72
CA LYS A 384 -12.63 -1.04 -17.63
C LYS A 384 -12.14 -1.62 -16.31
N SER A 385 -11.61 -0.78 -15.44
CA SER A 385 -11.18 -1.15 -14.09
C SER A 385 -11.51 -0.05 -13.10
N ALA A 386 -11.83 -0.43 -11.88
CA ALA A 386 -12.10 0.46 -10.77
C ALA A 386 -11.25 0.07 -9.56
N THR A 387 -10.60 1.05 -8.96
CA THR A 387 -9.84 0.87 -7.71
C THR A 387 -10.41 1.78 -6.65
N LEU A 388 -10.68 1.23 -5.48
CA LEU A 388 -11.11 1.97 -4.29
C LEU A 388 -9.98 1.95 -3.28
N VAL A 389 -9.52 3.13 -2.88
CA VAL A 389 -8.63 3.31 -1.73
C VAL A 389 -9.46 3.91 -0.60
N SER A 390 -9.43 3.29 0.56
CA SER A 390 -10.30 3.63 1.68
C SER A 390 -9.52 3.78 2.97
N ASN A 391 -9.82 4.85 3.69
CA ASN A 391 -9.49 5.02 5.10
C ASN A 391 -10.73 4.65 5.92
N ASN A 392 -10.72 3.45 6.51
CA ASN A 392 -11.90 2.87 7.17
C ASN A 392 -11.51 1.81 8.21
N GLN A 393 -12.52 1.19 8.82
CA GLN A 393 -12.36 0.21 9.90
C GLN A 393 -11.86 -1.18 9.44
N SER A 394 -11.63 -1.39 8.14
CA SER A 394 -11.31 -2.71 7.59
C SER A 394 -10.02 -3.34 8.14
N LEU A 395 -9.06 -2.52 8.58
CA LEU A 395 -7.77 -2.95 9.11
C LEU A 395 -7.78 -3.18 10.63
N LEU A 396 -8.90 -2.93 11.32
CA LEU A 396 -9.03 -3.14 12.78
C LEU A 396 -8.81 -4.61 13.18
N LYS A 397 -9.44 -5.53 12.45
CA LYS A 397 -9.37 -6.96 12.75
C LYS A 397 -7.95 -7.53 12.62
N PRO A 398 -7.22 -7.34 11.50
CA PRO A 398 -5.84 -7.82 11.39
C PRO A 398 -4.93 -7.15 12.42
N LEU A 399 -5.06 -5.84 12.65
CA LEU A 399 -4.26 -5.09 13.63
C LEU A 399 -4.45 -5.62 15.05
N ASN A 400 -5.69 -5.73 15.53
CA ASN A 400 -6.02 -6.23 16.86
C ASN A 400 -5.54 -7.69 17.04
N ASN A 401 -5.61 -8.52 16.00
CA ASN A 401 -5.10 -9.89 16.06
C ASN A 401 -3.57 -9.94 16.23
N ILE A 402 -2.81 -9.09 15.54
CA ILE A 402 -1.34 -9.03 15.72
C ILE A 402 -0.98 -8.51 17.11
N VAL A 403 -1.61 -7.41 17.54
CA VAL A 403 -1.35 -6.81 18.86
C VAL A 403 -1.62 -7.82 19.96
N ARG A 404 -2.76 -8.51 19.93
CA ARG A 404 -3.11 -9.55 20.91
C ARG A 404 -2.12 -10.71 20.93
N LYS A 405 -1.69 -11.20 19.76
CA LYS A 405 -0.71 -12.29 19.67
C LYS A 405 0.65 -11.85 20.22
N ALA A 406 1.10 -10.64 19.88
CA ALA A 406 2.33 -10.07 20.40
C ALA A 406 2.26 -9.87 21.92
N TRP A 407 1.15 -9.34 22.44
CA TRP A 407 0.95 -9.17 23.88
C TRP A 407 1.01 -10.50 24.64
N ASN A 408 0.36 -11.55 24.13
CA ASN A 408 0.40 -12.88 24.76
C ASN A 408 1.83 -13.45 24.80
N MET A 409 2.62 -13.23 23.75
CA MET A 409 4.04 -13.59 23.74
C MET A 409 4.83 -12.78 24.76
N PHE A 410 4.55 -11.47 24.86
CA PHE A 410 5.24 -10.54 25.75
C PHE A 410 4.96 -10.84 27.22
N ALA A 411 3.69 -11.07 27.58
CA ALA A 411 3.26 -11.46 28.92
C ALA A 411 3.95 -12.75 29.39
N SER A 412 4.26 -13.66 28.46
CA SER A 412 5.01 -14.89 28.74
C SER A 412 6.53 -14.71 28.68
N ARG A 413 7.02 -13.47 28.46
CA ARG A 413 8.43 -13.12 28.20
C ARG A 413 9.09 -13.95 27.09
N ALA A 414 8.29 -14.47 26.16
CA ALA A 414 8.79 -15.30 25.07
C ALA A 414 9.59 -14.44 24.09
N TYR A 415 10.82 -14.85 23.77
CA TYR A 415 11.74 -14.21 22.81
C TYR A 415 12.14 -12.75 23.11
N VAL A 416 11.68 -12.13 24.21
CA VAL A 416 12.01 -10.73 24.57
C VAL A 416 13.52 -10.52 24.71
N HIS A 417 14.23 -11.50 25.28
CA HIS A 417 15.70 -11.46 25.42
C HIS A 417 16.45 -11.32 24.07
N GLN A 418 15.84 -11.73 22.96
CA GLN A 418 16.44 -11.57 21.63
C GLN A 418 16.42 -10.12 21.17
N TYR A 419 15.49 -9.30 21.66
CA TYR A 419 15.37 -7.88 21.34
C TYR A 419 16.19 -7.03 22.31
N THR A 420 16.15 -7.36 23.61
CA THR A 420 16.96 -6.67 24.63
C THR A 420 18.45 -6.78 24.39
N LYS A 421 18.91 -7.91 23.82
CA LYS A 421 20.31 -8.08 23.38
C LYS A 421 20.77 -7.00 22.39
N PHE A 422 19.85 -6.44 21.59
CA PHE A 422 20.15 -5.41 20.60
C PHE A 422 19.72 -4.00 21.02
N GLY A 423 19.34 -3.80 22.28
CA GLY A 423 19.08 -2.47 22.84
C GLY A 423 17.61 -2.06 22.93
N ILE A 424 16.66 -2.95 22.62
CA ILE A 424 15.23 -2.68 22.84
C ILE A 424 14.82 -3.11 24.24
N SER A 425 14.38 -2.17 25.05
CA SER A 425 13.92 -2.39 26.41
C SER A 425 12.49 -2.97 26.46
N GLU A 426 12.07 -3.47 27.62
CA GLU A 426 10.67 -3.85 27.84
C GLU A 426 9.72 -2.65 27.78
N GLU A 427 10.21 -1.44 28.10
CA GLU A 427 9.44 -0.19 28.03
C GLU A 427 9.10 0.16 26.57
N ASP A 428 10.05 0.00 25.65
CA ASP A 428 9.82 0.25 24.20
C ASP A 428 8.71 -0.64 23.62
N PHE A 429 8.58 -1.87 24.13
CA PHE A 429 7.47 -2.77 23.78
C PHE A 429 6.15 -2.24 24.30
N LEU A 430 6.10 -1.84 25.58
CA LEU A 430 4.89 -1.30 26.21
C LEU A 430 4.42 -0.03 25.50
N ASP A 431 5.33 0.89 25.19
CA ASP A 431 5.03 2.11 24.45
C ASP A 431 4.46 1.79 23.05
N SER A 432 5.05 0.82 22.36
CA SER A 432 4.55 0.36 21.07
C SER A 432 3.17 -0.29 21.16
N PHE A 433 2.90 -1.07 22.22
CA PHE A 433 1.57 -1.63 22.47
C PHE A 433 0.55 -0.52 22.73
N THR A 434 0.85 0.42 23.62
CA THR A 434 -0.03 1.54 23.95
C THR A 434 -0.35 2.39 22.73
N ALA A 435 0.66 2.71 21.90
CA ALA A 435 0.44 3.45 20.65
C ALA A 435 -0.52 2.73 19.70
N LEU A 436 -0.35 1.42 19.50
CA LEU A 436 -1.24 0.65 18.62
C LEU A 436 -2.63 0.43 19.21
N GLU A 437 -2.75 0.25 20.52
CA GLU A 437 -4.05 0.16 21.21
C GLU A 437 -4.82 1.47 21.11
N GLN A 438 -4.14 2.62 21.21
CA GLN A 438 -4.75 3.93 20.97
C GLN A 438 -5.26 4.04 19.53
N ILE A 439 -4.47 3.61 18.54
CA ILE A 439 -4.92 3.60 17.13
C ILE A 439 -6.13 2.69 16.96
N ILE A 440 -6.12 1.47 17.51
CA ILE A 440 -7.27 0.56 17.47
C ILE A 440 -8.50 1.24 18.09
N SER A 441 -8.34 1.90 19.23
CA SER A 441 -9.41 2.64 19.91
C SER A 441 -9.97 3.76 19.02
N SER A 442 -9.10 4.62 18.46
CA SER A 442 -9.51 5.72 17.58
C SER A 442 -10.31 5.25 16.37
N TYR A 443 -9.90 4.15 15.71
CA TYR A 443 -10.65 3.59 14.58
C TYR A 443 -11.94 2.88 15.00
N THR A 444 -11.97 2.28 16.20
CA THR A 444 -13.18 1.62 16.74
C THR A 444 -14.27 2.64 17.07
N HIS A 445 -13.89 3.87 17.41
CA HIS A 445 -14.79 4.97 17.77
C HIS A 445 -15.08 5.97 16.64
N LEU A 446 -14.70 5.64 15.40
CA LEU A 446 -15.22 6.32 14.20
C LEU A 446 -16.75 6.24 14.16
#